data_AF-A0A1C6SUK4-F1
#
_entry.id   AF-A0A1C6SUK4-F1
#
_cell.length_a   1.000
_cell.length_b   1.000
_cell.length_c   1.000
_cell.angle_alpha   90.00
_cell.angle_beta   90.00
_cell.angle_gamma   90.00
#
_symmetry.space_group_name_H-M   'P 1'
#
loop_
_entity.id
_entity.type
_entity.pdbx_description
1 polymer ?
#
loop_
_entity_poly.entity_id
_entity_poly.type
_entity_poly.pdbx_seq_one_letter_code
_entity_poly.pdbx_strand_id
1 'polypeptide(L)'
;MGLRIWETDPEAEPKPRQSFARDLVGRFRSGHQIGGRPASLEQWRVTTGDPAVAEEVRRLLGGDKPQAWETTGEDKLEVFTAADKVKVVLDGPRAIRQEMVLWGRSGAIRRCDGVDQTGTDADDPAKGQPCECPASFQDRKDAARAGRGCQPSTTIYFTLADAPDLGRFKFNSASWSLVRDLVTAEKALAKIDGPAFAWLSLEVVKYDDKKTGKTKQFTKPVVEVIGAAPAAVGDDEIPF
;
A
#
# COMPACT_ATOMS: atom_id res chain seq x y z
N MET A 1 -5.58 -35.92 -19.17
CA MET A 1 -6.87 -36.39 -18.61
C MET A 1 -6.62 -36.69 -17.14
N GLY A 2 -7.23 -35.92 -16.23
CA GLY A 2 -6.96 -36.01 -14.79
C GLY A 2 -7.66 -37.20 -14.12
N LEU A 3 -7.22 -37.52 -12.90
CA LEU A 3 -7.86 -38.50 -12.03
C LEU A 3 -9.27 -38.02 -11.63
N ARG A 4 -10.28 -38.89 -11.75
CA ARG A 4 -11.70 -38.62 -11.41
C ARG A 4 -12.05 -38.92 -9.94
N ILE A 5 -11.05 -38.92 -9.06
CA ILE A 5 -11.18 -39.33 -7.65
C ILE A 5 -12.16 -38.47 -6.84
N TRP A 6 -12.41 -37.24 -7.29
CA TRP A 6 -13.33 -36.29 -6.67
C TRP A 6 -14.80 -36.61 -6.91
N GLU A 7 -15.13 -37.49 -7.84
CA GLU A 7 -16.52 -37.94 -8.05
C GLU A 7 -17.04 -38.84 -6.94
N THR A 8 -16.11 -39.49 -6.22
CA THR A 8 -16.40 -40.34 -5.06
C THR A 8 -16.06 -39.67 -3.73
N ASP A 9 -15.39 -38.52 -3.76
CA ASP A 9 -15.06 -37.69 -2.59
C ASP A 9 -15.16 -36.19 -2.97
N PRO A 10 -16.39 -35.69 -3.18
CA PRO A 10 -16.60 -34.31 -3.63
C PRO A 10 -16.27 -33.27 -2.54
N GLU A 11 -16.24 -33.67 -1.26
CA GLU A 11 -15.89 -32.77 -0.16
C GLU A 11 -14.38 -32.50 -0.08
N ALA A 12 -13.55 -33.44 -0.52
CA ALA A 12 -12.11 -33.27 -0.65
C ALA A 12 -11.68 -32.64 -1.98
N GLU A 13 -12.62 -32.38 -2.90
CA GLU A 13 -12.32 -31.75 -4.18
C GLU A 13 -11.61 -30.41 -3.98
N PRO A 14 -10.45 -30.19 -4.62
CA PRO A 14 -9.75 -28.91 -4.54
C PRO A 14 -10.70 -27.81 -5.00
N LYS A 15 -11.10 -26.93 -4.07
CA LYS A 15 -11.94 -25.78 -4.42
C LYS A 15 -11.27 -25.03 -5.57
N PRO A 16 -12.01 -24.64 -6.62
CA PRO A 16 -11.46 -23.90 -7.73
C PRO A 16 -10.73 -22.68 -7.18
N ARG A 17 -9.44 -22.55 -7.50
CA ARG A 17 -8.65 -21.37 -7.14
C ARG A 17 -9.30 -20.17 -7.82
N GLN A 18 -9.96 -19.33 -7.03
CA GLN A 18 -10.33 -18.01 -7.49
C GLN A 18 -9.02 -17.24 -7.68
N SER A 19 -8.55 -17.12 -8.91
CA SER A 19 -7.36 -16.33 -9.24
C SER A 19 -7.81 -14.91 -9.51
N PHE A 20 -7.51 -14.02 -8.57
CA PHE A 20 -7.68 -12.59 -8.70
C PHE A 20 -6.34 -11.90 -9.00
N ALA A 21 -5.37 -12.63 -9.57
CA ALA A 21 -3.97 -12.20 -9.67
C ALA A 21 -3.78 -10.79 -10.28
N ARG A 22 -4.74 -10.32 -11.10
CA ARG A 22 -4.73 -9.00 -11.72
C ARG A 22 -5.62 -7.96 -11.01
N ASP A 23 -6.56 -8.40 -10.20
CA ASP A 23 -7.56 -7.56 -9.55
C ASP A 23 -7.03 -6.97 -8.24
N LEU A 24 -7.51 -5.76 -7.92
CA LEU A 24 -7.26 -5.14 -6.63
C LEU A 24 -8.26 -5.68 -5.61
N VAL A 25 -7.81 -6.59 -4.74
CA VAL A 25 -8.68 -7.32 -3.80
C VAL A 25 -8.71 -6.74 -2.40
N GLY A 26 -7.77 -5.86 -2.04
CA GLY A 26 -7.70 -5.34 -0.68
C GLY A 26 -6.77 -4.15 -0.51
N ARG A 27 -6.87 -3.53 0.68
CA ARG A 27 -6.04 -2.40 1.07
C ARG A 27 -5.42 -2.61 2.43
N PHE A 28 -4.10 -2.47 2.50
CA PHE A 28 -3.37 -2.37 3.75
C PHE A 28 -3.48 -0.95 4.31
N ARG A 29 -3.65 -0.85 5.62
CA ARG A 29 -3.84 0.39 6.37
C ARG A 29 -2.87 0.39 7.55
N SER A 30 -2.14 1.49 7.73
CA SER A 30 -1.20 1.71 8.85
C SER A 30 -1.80 2.56 9.98
N GLY A 31 -3.11 2.81 9.94
CA GLY A 31 -3.80 3.68 10.88
C GLY A 31 -5.29 3.34 10.97
N HIS A 32 -5.89 3.72 12.09
CA HIS A 32 -7.32 3.57 12.36
C HIS A 32 -7.81 4.71 13.26
N GLN A 33 -9.12 4.87 13.43
CA GLN A 33 -9.67 5.83 14.37
C GLN A 33 -9.96 5.13 15.70
N ILE A 34 -9.35 5.60 16.79
CA ILE A 34 -9.63 5.10 18.15
C ILE A 34 -10.36 6.22 18.88
N GLY A 35 -11.64 6.00 19.21
CA GLY A 35 -12.48 7.02 19.86
C GLY A 35 -12.62 8.30 19.03
N GLY A 36 -12.75 8.17 17.70
CA GLY A 36 -12.86 9.32 16.78
C GLY A 36 -11.55 10.10 16.56
N ARG A 37 -10.43 9.63 17.13
CA ARG A 37 -9.11 10.24 16.93
C ARG A 37 -8.24 9.35 16.02
N PRO A 38 -7.58 9.92 15.00
CA PRO A 38 -6.61 9.17 14.21
C PRO A 38 -5.50 8.62 15.11
N ALA A 39 -5.24 7.32 15.01
CA ALA A 39 -4.14 6.64 15.67
C ALA A 39 -3.35 5.83 14.63
N SER A 40 -2.02 5.90 14.72
CA SER A 40 -1.15 4.98 13.97
C SER A 40 -1.23 3.60 14.61
N LEU A 41 -1.31 2.57 13.76
CA LEU A 41 -1.24 1.18 14.22
C LEU A 41 0.21 0.73 14.28
N GLU A 42 0.50 -0.24 15.13
CA GLU A 42 1.79 -0.95 15.16
C GLU A 42 1.75 -2.19 14.24
N GLN A 43 0.56 -2.76 14.04
CA GLN A 43 0.30 -3.91 13.17
C GLN A 43 -0.59 -3.53 12.00
N TRP A 44 -0.56 -4.32 10.94
CA TRP A 44 -1.35 -4.06 9.75
C TRP A 44 -2.85 -4.28 9.99
N ARG A 45 -3.65 -3.34 9.50
CA ARG A 45 -5.08 -3.53 9.27
C ARG A 45 -5.32 -3.69 7.78
N VAL A 46 -6.05 -4.72 7.39
CA VAL A 46 -6.38 -4.99 5.98
C VAL A 46 -7.89 -4.84 5.78
N THR A 47 -8.30 -4.11 4.75
CA THR A 47 -9.71 -3.93 4.38
C THR A 47 -9.99 -4.53 3.01
N THR A 48 -11.08 -5.28 2.87
CA THR A 48 -11.50 -5.95 1.62
C THR A 48 -13.03 -6.07 1.55
N GLY A 49 -13.57 -6.24 0.34
CA GLY A 49 -14.98 -6.57 0.13
C GLY A 49 -15.25 -8.07 0.05
N ASP A 50 -14.20 -8.88 -0.06
CA ASP A 50 -14.30 -10.32 -0.30
C ASP A 50 -14.02 -11.11 1.01
N PRO A 51 -14.99 -11.89 1.52
CA PRO A 51 -14.82 -12.73 2.70
C PRO A 51 -13.69 -13.76 2.59
N ALA A 52 -13.47 -14.34 1.40
CA ALA A 52 -12.41 -15.32 1.19
C ALA A 52 -11.03 -14.67 1.29
N VAL A 53 -10.89 -13.45 0.76
CA VAL A 53 -9.67 -12.64 0.91
C VAL A 53 -9.42 -12.29 2.37
N ALA A 54 -10.47 -11.92 3.11
CA ALA A 54 -10.35 -11.57 4.52
C ALA A 54 -9.89 -12.75 5.39
N GLU A 55 -10.49 -13.93 5.20
CA GLU A 55 -10.08 -15.14 5.94
C GLU A 55 -8.67 -15.60 5.58
N GLU A 56 -8.28 -15.50 4.31
CA GLU A 56 -6.92 -15.88 3.89
C GLU A 56 -5.86 -14.92 4.44
N VAL A 57 -6.14 -13.61 4.45
CA VAL A 57 -5.28 -12.61 5.09
C VAL A 57 -5.10 -12.93 6.57
N ARG A 58 -6.20 -13.23 7.29
CA ARG A 58 -6.12 -13.66 8.69
C ARG A 58 -5.32 -14.94 8.86
N ARG A 59 -5.50 -15.93 7.97
CA ARG A 59 -4.76 -17.20 8.03
C ARG A 59 -3.26 -16.99 7.89
N LEU A 60 -2.84 -16.11 6.98
CA LEU A 60 -1.43 -15.82 6.69
C LEU A 60 -0.79 -14.91 7.73
N LEU A 61 -1.49 -13.86 8.16
CA LEU A 61 -0.94 -12.78 8.98
C LEU A 61 -1.37 -12.84 10.46
N GLY A 62 -2.18 -13.82 10.82
CA GLY A 62 -2.78 -13.96 12.15
C GLY A 62 -3.72 -12.81 12.50
N GLY A 63 -4.05 -12.70 13.79
CA GLY A 63 -4.89 -11.64 14.33
C GLY A 63 -6.36 -12.03 14.48
N ASP A 64 -7.21 -11.00 14.49
CA ASP A 64 -8.63 -11.13 14.80
C ASP A 64 -9.44 -11.70 13.64
N LYS A 65 -10.64 -12.20 13.96
CA LYS A 65 -11.62 -12.62 12.93
C LYS A 65 -12.01 -11.43 12.06
N PRO A 66 -12.26 -11.62 10.75
CA PRO A 66 -12.80 -10.56 9.91
C PRO A 66 -14.09 -10.02 10.50
N GLN A 67 -14.24 -8.70 10.51
CA GLN A 67 -15.44 -8.02 10.99
C GLN A 67 -15.90 -6.97 10.00
N ALA A 68 -17.19 -6.67 10.03
CA ALA A 68 -17.72 -5.53 9.28
C ALA A 68 -17.29 -4.22 9.94
N TRP A 69 -17.03 -3.19 9.14
CA TRP A 69 -16.73 -1.85 9.64
C TRP A 69 -17.49 -0.79 8.87
N GLU A 70 -17.63 0.39 9.47
CA GLU A 70 -18.34 1.50 8.85
C GLU A 70 -17.52 2.11 7.71
N THR A 71 -17.97 1.86 6.48
CA THR A 71 -17.41 2.43 5.26
C THR A 71 -18.51 2.71 4.24
N THR A 72 -18.32 3.74 3.41
CA THR A 72 -19.15 3.98 2.22
C THR A 72 -18.62 3.25 0.99
N GLY A 73 -17.46 2.62 1.09
CA GLY A 73 -16.81 1.85 0.02
C GLY A 73 -17.27 0.39 -0.06
N GLU A 74 -16.71 -0.31 -1.04
CA GLU A 74 -16.94 -1.75 -1.25
C GLU A 74 -16.12 -2.62 -0.28
N ASP A 75 -15.10 -2.05 0.37
CA ASP A 75 -14.20 -2.74 1.29
C ASP A 75 -14.82 -2.91 2.69
N LYS A 76 -15.99 -3.56 2.79
CA LYS A 76 -16.84 -3.63 4.00
C LYS A 76 -16.30 -4.50 5.13
N LEU A 77 -15.27 -5.31 4.88
CA LEU A 77 -14.62 -6.15 5.88
C LEU A 77 -13.27 -5.56 6.27
N GLU A 78 -12.94 -5.67 7.55
CA GLU A 78 -11.62 -5.37 8.09
C GLU A 78 -11.06 -6.55 8.88
N VAL A 79 -9.74 -6.68 8.82
CA VAL A 79 -8.95 -7.65 9.56
C VAL A 79 -7.83 -6.90 10.27
N PHE A 80 -7.81 -6.94 11.59
CA PHE A 80 -6.66 -6.52 12.38
C PHE A 80 -5.72 -7.71 12.49
N THR A 81 -4.54 -7.58 11.87
CA THR A 81 -3.57 -8.69 11.80
C THR A 81 -2.65 -8.68 13.01
N ALA A 82 -1.95 -9.80 13.24
CA ALA A 82 -0.85 -9.85 14.22
C ALA A 82 0.50 -9.39 13.62
N ALA A 83 0.55 -9.16 12.31
CA ALA A 83 1.77 -8.85 11.59
C ALA A 83 2.05 -7.34 11.55
N ASP A 84 3.26 -6.95 11.94
CA ASP A 84 3.84 -5.63 11.68
C ASP A 84 4.72 -5.63 10.42
N LYS A 85 5.16 -6.81 9.95
CA LYS A 85 6.03 -7.03 8.79
C LYS A 85 5.45 -8.12 7.88
N VAL A 86 5.35 -7.83 6.59
CA VAL A 86 4.72 -8.72 5.59
C VAL A 86 5.63 -8.88 4.39
N LYS A 87 5.78 -10.14 3.91
CA LYS A 87 6.53 -10.44 2.70
C LYS A 87 5.64 -10.22 1.49
N VAL A 88 6.08 -9.36 0.59
CA VAL A 88 5.31 -8.95 -0.59
C VAL A 88 6.11 -9.13 -1.87
N VAL A 89 5.41 -9.18 -2.99
CA VAL A 89 6.02 -9.13 -4.33
C VAL A 89 5.66 -7.80 -4.97
N LEU A 90 6.68 -7.07 -5.43
CA LEU A 90 6.56 -5.82 -6.16
C LEU A 90 6.85 -6.09 -7.64
N ASP A 91 5.94 -5.65 -8.51
CA ASP A 91 6.10 -5.74 -9.97
C ASP A 91 6.97 -4.59 -10.51
N GLY A 92 8.26 -4.63 -10.14
CA GLY A 92 9.26 -3.65 -10.52
C GLY A 92 8.99 -2.23 -10.02
N PRO A 93 9.66 -1.21 -10.59
CA PRO A 93 9.52 0.19 -10.14
C PRO A 93 8.09 0.74 -10.25
N ARG A 94 7.28 0.25 -11.20
CA ARG A 94 5.88 0.69 -11.42
C ARG A 94 4.93 0.29 -10.29
N ALA A 95 5.35 -0.63 -9.43
CA ALA A 95 4.62 -1.01 -8.23
C ALA A 95 4.50 0.17 -7.24
N ILE A 96 5.43 1.12 -7.30
CA ILE A 96 5.48 2.29 -6.42
C ILE A 96 5.10 3.52 -7.23
N ARG A 97 4.08 4.24 -6.78
CA ARG A 97 3.66 5.52 -7.37
C ARG A 97 3.79 6.59 -6.31
N GLN A 98 4.54 7.64 -6.63
CA GLN A 98 4.71 8.81 -5.79
C GLN A 98 4.15 10.03 -6.49
N GLU A 99 3.36 10.82 -5.78
CA GLU A 99 2.89 12.12 -6.21
C GLU A 99 2.77 13.05 -4.99
N MET A 100 2.74 14.35 -5.25
CA MET A 100 2.47 15.38 -4.27
C MET A 100 1.08 15.95 -4.52
N VAL A 101 0.18 15.84 -3.55
CA VAL A 101 -1.23 16.23 -3.70
C VAL A 101 -1.63 17.26 -2.67
N LEU A 102 -2.17 18.39 -3.12
CA LEU A 102 -2.90 19.33 -2.26
C LEU A 102 -4.36 18.89 -2.22
N TRP A 103 -4.85 18.53 -1.04
CA TRP A 103 -6.23 18.10 -0.84
C TRP A 103 -7.11 19.25 -0.36
N GLY A 104 -8.21 19.47 -1.07
CA GLY A 104 -9.30 20.33 -0.65
C GLY A 104 -10.42 19.56 0.02
N ARG A 105 -11.51 20.27 0.33
CA ARG A 105 -12.73 19.66 0.91
C ARG A 105 -13.42 18.67 -0.03
N SER A 106 -13.32 18.91 -1.35
CA SER A 106 -14.05 18.15 -2.38
C SER A 106 -13.15 17.24 -3.23
N GLY A 107 -11.86 17.12 -2.91
CA GLY A 107 -10.92 16.31 -3.69
C GLY A 107 -9.54 16.93 -3.83
N ALA A 108 -8.73 16.41 -4.76
CA ALA A 108 -7.42 16.98 -5.06
C ALA A 108 -7.59 18.34 -5.76
N ILE A 109 -6.93 19.37 -5.23
CA ILE A 109 -6.87 20.71 -5.82
C ILE A 109 -5.67 20.82 -6.78
N ARG A 110 -4.55 20.16 -6.44
CA ARG A 110 -3.32 20.20 -7.22
C ARG A 110 -2.57 18.88 -7.07
N ARG A 111 -2.00 18.39 -8.17
CA ARG A 111 -1.09 17.25 -8.19
C ARG A 111 0.21 17.66 -8.90
N CYS A 112 1.34 17.21 -8.38
CA CYS A 112 2.64 17.42 -9.00
C CYS A 112 3.63 16.30 -8.65
N ASP A 113 4.70 16.16 -9.42
CA ASP A 113 5.83 15.27 -9.11
C ASP A 113 6.95 15.99 -8.33
N GLY A 114 6.77 17.28 -8.09
CA GLY A 114 7.73 18.15 -7.42
C GLY A 114 8.54 19.03 -8.36
N VAL A 115 8.52 18.76 -9.66
CA VAL A 115 9.09 19.56 -10.75
C VAL A 115 7.98 20.18 -11.59
N ASP A 116 7.04 19.36 -12.05
CA ASP A 116 5.91 19.74 -12.88
C ASP A 116 4.58 19.34 -12.24
N GLN A 117 3.53 20.06 -12.60
CA GLN A 117 2.16 19.74 -12.24
C GLN A 117 1.64 18.62 -13.15
N THR A 118 1.06 17.59 -12.55
CA THR A 118 0.57 16.40 -13.27
C THR A 118 -0.90 16.53 -13.70
N GLY A 119 -1.59 17.58 -13.23
CA GLY A 119 -3.02 17.79 -13.42
C GLY A 119 -3.85 16.94 -12.46
N THR A 120 -5.03 17.43 -12.08
CA THR A 120 -6.00 16.71 -11.25
C THR A 120 -6.84 15.72 -12.05
N ASP A 121 -7.01 15.99 -13.34
CA ASP A 121 -7.64 15.14 -14.35
C ASP A 121 -6.92 15.24 -15.71
N ALA A 122 -7.49 14.62 -16.75
CA ALA A 122 -6.86 14.54 -18.07
C ALA A 122 -6.82 15.88 -18.81
N ASP A 123 -7.80 16.76 -18.56
CA ASP A 123 -8.03 18.02 -19.27
C ASP A 123 -7.58 19.25 -18.46
N ASP A 124 -7.01 19.01 -17.27
CA ASP A 124 -6.53 20.06 -16.37
C ASP A 124 -5.44 20.91 -17.04
N PRO A 125 -5.67 22.22 -17.24
CA PRO A 125 -4.72 23.11 -17.91
C PRO A 125 -3.43 23.33 -17.13
N ALA A 126 -3.40 22.99 -15.83
CA ALA A 126 -2.19 23.02 -15.04
C ALA A 126 -1.21 21.89 -15.41
N LYS A 127 -1.66 20.84 -16.12
CA LYS A 127 -0.80 19.72 -16.50
C LYS A 127 0.38 20.19 -17.37
N GLY A 128 1.59 19.84 -16.95
CA GLY A 128 2.85 20.25 -17.58
C GLY A 128 3.31 21.67 -17.21
N GLN A 129 2.58 22.40 -16.37
CA GLN A 129 3.06 23.66 -15.81
C GLN A 129 4.08 23.41 -14.69
N PRO A 130 5.01 24.35 -14.42
CA PRO A 130 5.94 24.21 -13.32
C PRO A 130 5.24 24.01 -11.97
N CYS A 131 5.83 23.18 -11.13
CA CYS A 131 5.35 22.90 -9.78
C CYS A 131 5.42 24.14 -8.88
N GLU A 132 4.28 24.51 -8.28
CA GLU A 132 4.15 25.65 -7.36
C GLU A 132 4.58 25.36 -5.91
N CYS A 133 5.02 24.13 -5.62
CA CYS A 133 5.51 23.79 -4.28
C CYS A 133 6.88 24.44 -4.00
N PRO A 134 7.17 24.80 -2.74
CA PRO A 134 8.49 25.28 -2.36
C PRO A 134 9.62 24.34 -2.78
N ALA A 135 10.81 24.87 -3.09
CA ALA A 135 11.93 24.03 -3.52
C ALA A 135 12.43 23.10 -2.42
N SER A 136 12.57 23.60 -1.18
CA SER A 136 13.18 22.83 -0.10
C SER A 136 12.23 21.78 0.50
N PHE A 137 12.79 20.63 0.89
CA PHE A 137 12.02 19.55 1.53
C PHE A 137 11.34 20.02 2.82
N GLN A 138 12.02 20.86 3.61
CA GLN A 138 11.50 21.34 4.89
C GLN A 138 10.35 22.33 4.67
N ASP A 139 10.46 23.26 3.71
CA ASP A 139 9.40 24.21 3.39
C ASP A 139 8.16 23.52 2.82
N ARG A 140 8.34 22.46 2.01
CA ARG A 140 7.22 21.62 1.55
C ARG A 140 6.48 20.99 2.72
N LYS A 141 7.22 20.41 3.67
CA LYS A 141 6.65 19.81 4.87
C LYS A 141 5.90 20.83 5.73
N ASP A 142 6.46 22.03 5.90
CA ASP A 142 5.84 23.10 6.68
C ASP A 142 4.61 23.69 5.99
N ALA A 143 4.63 23.84 4.67
CA ALA A 143 3.46 24.26 3.88
C ALA A 143 2.33 23.22 3.94
N ALA A 144 2.66 21.93 3.80
CA ALA A 144 1.70 20.83 3.91
C ALA A 144 1.09 20.76 5.32
N ARG A 145 1.91 20.91 6.36
CA ARG A 145 1.45 20.95 7.75
C ARG A 145 0.50 22.12 8.02
N ALA A 146 0.71 23.24 7.36
CA ALA A 146 -0.17 24.40 7.41
C ALA A 146 -1.39 24.30 6.49
N GLY A 147 -1.60 23.17 5.80
CA GLY A 147 -2.76 22.94 4.92
C GLY A 147 -2.74 23.72 3.61
N ARG A 148 -1.61 24.32 3.25
CA ARG A 148 -1.44 25.23 2.09
C ARG A 148 -0.47 24.69 1.04
N GLY A 149 0.18 23.56 1.32
CA GLY A 149 1.11 22.89 0.43
C GLY A 149 0.66 21.47 0.09
N CYS A 150 1.15 20.95 -1.02
CA CYS A 150 0.94 19.55 -1.38
C CYS A 150 1.58 18.63 -0.32
N GLN A 151 0.91 17.55 0.04
CA GLN A 151 1.46 16.48 0.86
C GLN A 151 1.82 15.27 -0.01
N PRO A 152 2.76 14.41 0.41
CA PRO A 152 3.03 13.17 -0.27
C PRO A 152 1.78 12.29 -0.36
N SER A 153 1.64 11.58 -1.47
CA SER A 153 0.70 10.50 -1.67
C SER A 153 1.47 9.37 -2.36
N THR A 154 1.92 8.42 -1.56
CA THR A 154 2.64 7.25 -2.02
C THR A 154 1.67 6.08 -2.07
N THR A 155 1.52 5.47 -3.25
CA THR A 155 0.77 4.22 -3.42
C THR A 155 1.72 3.09 -3.77
N ILE A 156 1.65 1.99 -3.03
CA ILE A 156 2.42 0.77 -3.30
C ILE A 156 1.42 -0.33 -3.64
N TYR A 157 1.59 -0.93 -4.81
CA TYR A 157 0.83 -2.09 -5.28
C TYR A 157 1.67 -3.35 -5.16
N PHE A 158 1.11 -4.41 -4.62
CA PHE A 158 1.86 -5.64 -4.35
C PHE A 158 0.94 -6.86 -4.28
N THR A 159 1.50 -8.06 -4.40
CA THR A 159 0.83 -9.31 -4.01
C THR A 159 1.48 -9.86 -2.74
N LEU A 160 0.78 -10.73 -2.01
CA LEU A 160 1.37 -11.42 -0.85
C LEU A 160 2.28 -12.53 -1.35
N ALA A 161 3.51 -12.61 -0.83
CA ALA A 161 4.49 -13.59 -1.29
C ALA A 161 4.03 -15.04 -1.03
N ASP A 162 3.32 -15.27 0.07
CA ASP A 162 2.84 -16.60 0.47
C ASP A 162 1.48 -16.96 -0.16
N ALA A 163 0.83 -16.01 -0.85
CA ALA A 163 -0.42 -16.23 -1.58
C ALA A 163 -0.55 -15.25 -2.77
N PRO A 164 0.27 -15.41 -3.83
CA PRO A 164 0.28 -14.48 -4.97
C PRO A 164 -1.04 -14.51 -5.77
N ASP A 165 -1.72 -15.66 -5.79
CA ASP A 165 -3.00 -15.85 -6.50
C ASP A 165 -4.18 -15.16 -5.82
N LEU A 166 -4.03 -14.74 -4.56
CA LEU A 166 -5.06 -14.05 -3.79
C LEU A 166 -5.46 -12.71 -4.42
N GLY A 167 -4.56 -12.13 -5.20
CA GLY A 167 -4.74 -10.88 -5.93
C GLY A 167 -3.84 -9.76 -5.44
N ARG A 168 -4.05 -8.57 -6.02
CA ARG A 168 -3.23 -7.39 -5.73
C ARG A 168 -3.81 -6.61 -4.57
N PHE A 169 -2.92 -6.19 -3.68
CA PHE A 169 -3.20 -5.27 -2.60
C PHE A 169 -2.62 -3.90 -2.92
N LYS A 170 -3.19 -2.88 -2.27
CA LYS A 170 -2.59 -1.55 -2.26
C LYS A 170 -2.35 -1.07 -0.84
N PHE A 171 -1.29 -0.30 -0.65
CA PHE A 171 -1.04 0.50 0.52
C PHE A 171 -0.88 1.95 0.08
N ASN A 172 -1.49 2.89 0.81
CA ASN A 172 -1.37 4.31 0.51
C ASN A 172 -0.93 5.07 1.77
N SER A 173 0.05 5.96 1.62
CA SER A 173 0.66 6.69 2.73
C SER A 173 1.01 8.12 2.35
N ALA A 174 0.77 9.05 3.26
CA ALA A 174 1.23 10.43 3.18
C ALA A 174 2.53 10.68 3.98
N SER A 175 3.26 9.62 4.33
CA SER A 175 4.44 9.74 5.19
C SER A 175 5.63 10.37 4.47
N TRP A 176 6.12 11.49 5.01
CA TRP A 176 7.37 12.12 4.58
C TRP A 176 8.61 11.27 4.84
N SER A 177 8.58 10.36 5.82
CA SER A 177 9.71 9.44 6.04
C SER A 177 9.76 8.39 4.94
N LEU A 178 8.59 7.88 4.51
CA LEU A 178 8.50 6.89 3.45
C LEU A 178 9.04 7.45 2.13
N VAL A 179 8.75 8.72 1.80
CA VAL A 179 9.30 9.38 0.60
C VAL A 179 10.83 9.32 0.57
N ARG A 180 11.49 9.51 1.73
CA ARG A 180 12.95 9.46 1.83
C ARG A 180 13.47 8.03 1.69
N ASP A 181 12.84 7.10 2.40
CA ASP A 181 13.27 5.70 2.44
C ASP A 181 13.06 5.01 1.07
N LEU A 182 12.05 5.43 0.31
CA LEU A 182 11.72 4.86 -1.00
C LEU A 182 12.77 5.08 -2.08
N VAL A 183 13.58 6.14 -2.03
CA VAL A 183 14.65 6.37 -3.01
C VAL A 183 15.62 5.18 -3.05
N THR A 184 15.86 4.55 -1.90
CA THR A 184 16.71 3.36 -1.81
C THR A 184 15.99 2.12 -2.37
N ALA A 185 14.71 1.95 -2.06
CA ALA A 185 13.90 0.84 -2.56
C ALA A 185 13.74 0.88 -4.10
N GLU A 186 13.45 2.05 -4.67
CA GLU A 186 13.31 2.24 -6.11
C GLU A 186 14.61 1.96 -6.86
N LYS A 187 15.76 2.39 -6.31
CA LYS A 187 17.08 2.06 -6.86
C LYS A 187 17.39 0.57 -6.81
N ALA A 188 16.92 -0.13 -5.79
CA ALA A 188 17.06 -1.59 -5.70
C ALA A 188 16.16 -2.30 -6.72
N LEU A 189 14.90 -1.85 -6.86
CA LEU A 189 13.95 -2.36 -7.85
C LEU A 189 14.44 -2.13 -9.28
N ALA A 190 15.01 -0.96 -9.59
CA ALA A 190 15.53 -0.64 -10.93
C ALA A 190 16.73 -1.51 -11.35
N LYS A 191 17.38 -2.20 -10.41
CA LYS A 191 18.46 -3.16 -10.69
C LYS A 191 17.96 -4.58 -10.93
N ILE A 192 16.69 -4.85 -10.64
CA ILE A 192 16.05 -6.16 -10.79
C ILE A 192 15.18 -6.09 -12.05
N ASP A 193 15.47 -6.95 -13.01
CA ASP A 193 14.62 -7.10 -14.19
C ASP A 193 13.45 -8.03 -13.84
N GLY A 194 12.29 -7.44 -13.56
CA GLY A 194 11.06 -8.15 -13.22
C GLY A 194 10.62 -8.05 -11.75
N PRO A 195 9.79 -9.00 -11.28
CA PRO A 195 9.25 -8.97 -9.92
C PRO A 195 10.33 -9.09 -8.85
N ALA A 196 10.13 -8.41 -7.72
CA ALA A 196 11.04 -8.41 -6.59
C ALA A 196 10.33 -8.76 -5.29
N PHE A 197 10.98 -9.57 -4.46
CA PHE A 197 10.54 -9.74 -3.08
C PHE A 197 10.92 -8.51 -2.26
N ALA A 198 9.98 -8.06 -1.44
CA ALA A 198 10.21 -6.98 -0.49
C ALA A 198 9.54 -7.29 0.86
N TRP A 199 10.08 -6.70 1.91
CA TRP A 199 9.39 -6.57 3.19
C TRP A 199 8.66 -5.24 3.22
N LEU A 200 7.38 -5.28 3.57
CA LEU A 200 6.58 -4.12 3.92
C LEU A 200 6.32 -4.16 5.43
N SER A 201 6.86 -3.19 6.18
CA SER A 201 6.79 -3.17 7.64
C SER A 201 6.25 -1.85 8.21
N LEU A 202 5.75 -1.94 9.44
CA LEU A 202 5.40 -0.82 10.32
C LEU A 202 6.41 -0.74 11.47
N GLU A 203 7.25 0.29 11.45
CA GLU A 203 8.27 0.50 12.48
C GLU A 203 7.83 1.59 13.46
N VAL A 204 7.84 1.26 14.76
CA VAL A 204 7.58 2.23 15.84
C VAL A 204 8.85 3.01 16.14
N VAL A 205 8.84 4.31 15.85
CA VAL A 205 9.94 5.22 16.17
C VAL A 205 9.60 6.00 17.42
N LYS A 206 10.44 5.87 18.45
CA LYS A 206 10.37 6.65 19.70
C LYS A 206 11.44 7.73 19.67
N TYR A 207 11.07 8.96 20.02
CA TYR A 207 12.02 10.05 20.15
C TYR A 207 11.66 10.97 21.31
N ASP A 208 12.69 11.49 21.97
CA ASP A 208 12.51 12.42 23.07
C ASP A 208 12.41 13.85 22.52
N ASP A 209 11.25 14.46 22.75
CA ASP A 209 11.05 15.86 22.38
C ASP A 209 11.74 16.74 23.41
N LYS A 210 12.96 17.18 23.09
CA LYS A 210 13.79 18.07 23.93
C LYS A 210 13.07 19.35 24.38
N LYS A 211 12.01 19.80 23.69
CA LYS A 211 11.25 20.99 24.07
C LYS A 211 10.16 20.71 25.09
N THR A 212 9.62 19.49 25.11
CA THR A 212 8.49 19.13 26.01
C THR A 212 8.90 18.13 27.10
N GLY A 213 10.09 17.54 27.01
CA GLY A 213 10.57 16.48 27.90
C GLY A 213 9.78 15.18 27.79
N LYS A 214 8.86 15.07 26.82
CA LYS A 214 8.00 13.90 26.62
C LYS A 214 8.57 13.02 25.50
N THR A 215 8.62 11.72 25.75
CA THR A 215 8.84 10.73 24.70
C THR A 215 7.61 10.70 23.78
N LYS A 216 7.82 10.99 22.51
CA LYS A 216 6.82 10.86 21.45
C LYS A 216 7.10 9.60 20.68
N GLN A 217 6.04 8.95 20.22
CA GLN A 217 6.13 7.80 19.34
C GLN A 217 5.27 8.00 18.10
N PHE A 218 5.74 7.51 16.97
CA PHE A 218 4.96 7.41 15.75
C PHE A 218 5.38 6.15 14.99
N THR A 219 4.44 5.57 14.26
CA THR A 219 4.74 4.46 13.36
C THR A 219 5.04 4.98 11.96
N LYS A 220 6.11 4.47 11.34
CA LYS A 220 6.41 4.72 9.93
C LYS A 220 6.33 3.42 9.12
N PRO A 221 5.79 3.46 7.89
CA PRO A 221 5.94 2.35 6.97
C PRO A 221 7.36 2.33 6.39
N VAL A 222 7.90 1.14 6.17
CA VAL A 222 9.22 0.90 5.56
C VAL A 222 9.09 -0.19 4.48
N VAL A 223 9.82 0.01 3.38
CA VAL A 223 9.91 -0.94 2.27
C VAL A 223 11.38 -1.35 2.10
N GLU A 224 11.65 -2.63 2.25
CA GLU A 224 12.99 -3.21 2.11
C GLU A 224 12.99 -4.25 0.98
N VAL A 225 13.73 -3.98 -0.10
CA VAL A 225 13.83 -4.89 -1.24
C VAL A 225 14.85 -5.99 -0.91
N ILE A 226 14.43 -7.25 -1.01
CA ILE A 226 15.22 -8.42 -0.62
C ILE A 226 16.00 -8.97 -1.83
N GLY A 227 15.38 -8.97 -3.02
CA GLY A 227 15.96 -9.53 -4.25
C GLY A 227 14.91 -9.91 -5.28
N ALA A 228 15.35 -10.54 -6.37
CA ALA A 228 14.45 -11.01 -7.44
C ALA A 228 13.44 -12.06 -6.91
N ALA A 229 12.20 -11.93 -7.33
CA ALA A 229 11.17 -12.95 -7.14
C ALA A 229 11.02 -13.76 -8.44
N PRO A 230 10.62 -15.03 -8.37
CA PRO A 230 10.24 -15.76 -9.58
C PRO A 230 9.12 -15.00 -10.28
N ALA A 231 9.22 -14.85 -11.61
CA ALA A 231 8.11 -14.37 -12.41
C ALA A 231 6.90 -15.24 -12.09
N ALA A 232 5.76 -14.61 -11.75
CA ALA A 232 4.52 -15.36 -11.64
C ALA A 232 4.32 -16.11 -12.96
N VAL A 233 4.19 -17.44 -12.89
CA VAL A 233 3.90 -18.27 -14.06
C VAL A 233 2.47 -17.93 -14.49
N GLY A 234 2.36 -16.88 -15.31
CA GLY A 234 1.18 -16.53 -16.06
C GLY A 234 1.58 -16.66 -17.52
N ASP A 235 1.12 -17.73 -18.14
CA ASP A 235 1.36 -18.09 -19.53
C ASP A 235 1.16 -16.88 -20.48
N ASP A 236 2.10 -16.77 -21.41
CA ASP A 236 2.09 -16.03 -22.68
C ASP A 236 1.69 -14.53 -22.70
N GLU A 237 2.72 -13.71 -22.88
CA GLU A 237 2.92 -12.75 -23.98
C GLU A 237 1.81 -11.76 -24.43
N ILE A 238 2.18 -10.46 -24.30
CA ILE A 238 1.95 -9.25 -25.14
C ILE A 238 0.52 -8.65 -25.28
N PRO A 239 0.34 -7.40 -25.77
CA PRO A 239 1.16 -6.17 -25.73
C PRO A 239 0.40 -5.00 -25.06
N PHE A 240 1.12 -3.93 -24.71
CA PHE A 240 0.59 -2.57 -24.86
C PHE A 240 1.43 -1.88 -25.93
#